data_AF-A0A7S1NFC8-F1
#
_entry.id   AF-A0A7S1NFC8-F1
#
_cell.length_a   1.000
_cell.length_b   1.000
_cell.length_c   1.000
_cell.angle_alpha   90.00
_cell.angle_beta   90.00
_cell.angle_gamma   90.00
#
_symmetry.space_group_name_H-M   'P 1'
#
loop_
_entity.id
_entity.type
_entity.pdbx_description
1 polymer ?
#
loop_
_entity_poly.entity_id
_entity_poly.type
_entity_poly.pdbx_seq_one_letter_code
_entity_poly.pdbx_strand_id
1 'polypeptide(L)'
;TTVTLTNFMFNIPFRRKQVYLRGARLVEEVTRRLEMIALAHPQIAFRLTYIPEDKVLIDKRKVSSLRAAFAELYGLPKANLLQWSEVEGDGLSAQLLLSAIDCLHPTKDLQYVYVNRKPVLGTPIHQHLNA
;
A
#
# COMPACT_ATOMS: atom_id res chain seq x y z
N THR A 1 7.88 19.94 -7.32
CA THR A 1 8.30 19.52 -8.67
C THR A 1 7.17 18.75 -9.31
N THR A 2 6.91 19.00 -10.59
CA THR A 2 5.92 18.25 -11.37
C THR A 2 6.67 17.41 -12.40
N VAL A 3 6.32 16.13 -12.51
CA VAL A 3 6.88 15.21 -13.49
C VAL A 3 5.75 14.66 -14.33
N THR A 4 5.86 14.82 -15.65
CA THR A 4 4.89 14.31 -16.61
C THR A 4 5.57 13.27 -17.48
N LEU A 5 5.03 12.05 -17.49
CA LEU A 5 5.52 10.95 -18.32
C LEU A 5 4.49 10.66 -19.41
N THR A 6 4.87 10.89 -20.65
CA THR A 6 4.07 10.53 -21.83
C THR A 6 4.78 9.43 -22.62
N ASN A 7 4.02 8.67 -23.41
CA ASN A 7 4.56 7.64 -24.31
C ASN A 7 5.44 6.60 -23.60
N PHE A 8 5.01 6.10 -22.44
CA PHE A 8 5.75 5.09 -21.68
C PHE A 8 6.10 3.88 -22.56
N MET A 9 7.39 3.51 -22.56
CA MET A 9 7.96 2.39 -23.32
C MET A 9 7.82 2.48 -24.86
N PHE A 10 7.74 3.69 -25.44
CA PHE A 10 7.61 3.85 -26.89
C PHE A 10 8.72 3.14 -27.69
N ASN A 11 9.94 3.09 -27.15
CA ASN A 11 11.12 2.46 -27.75
C ASN A 11 11.26 0.96 -27.46
N ILE A 12 10.33 0.34 -26.72
CA ILE A 12 10.34 -1.10 -26.41
C ILE A 12 8.96 -1.70 -26.73
N PRO A 13 8.67 -1.99 -28.02
CA PRO A 13 7.33 -2.33 -28.50
C PRO A 13 6.68 -3.51 -27.76
N PHE A 14 7.46 -4.54 -27.47
CA PHE A 14 6.98 -5.72 -26.76
C PHE A 14 6.51 -5.39 -25.33
N ARG A 15 7.29 -4.63 -24.57
CA ARG A 15 6.92 -4.21 -23.21
C ARG A 15 5.72 -3.26 -23.23
N ARG A 16 5.68 -2.33 -24.20
CA ARG A 16 4.52 -1.45 -24.40
C ARG A 16 3.23 -2.24 -24.65
N LYS A 17 3.29 -3.27 -25.50
CA LYS A 17 2.14 -4.17 -25.74
C LYS A 17 1.71 -4.88 -24.46
N GLN A 18 2.64 -5.41 -23.68
CA GLN A 18 2.31 -6.06 -22.40
C GLN A 18 1.63 -5.10 -21.42
N VAL A 19 2.11 -3.86 -21.29
CA VAL A 19 1.50 -2.84 -20.42
C VAL A 19 0.06 -2.55 -20.87
N TYR A 20 -0.16 -2.34 -22.17
CA TYR A 20 -1.49 -2.07 -22.71
C TYR A 20 -2.47 -3.22 -22.45
N LEU A 21 -2.03 -4.47 -22.63
CA LEU A 21 -2.86 -5.66 -22.41
C LEU A 21 -3.27 -5.86 -20.94
N ARG A 22 -2.54 -5.29 -19.97
CA ARG A 22 -2.89 -5.41 -18.55
C ARG A 22 -4.04 -4.50 -18.13
N GLY A 23 -4.33 -3.43 -18.87
CA GLY A 23 -5.50 -2.57 -18.68
C GLY A 23 -5.80 -2.26 -17.22
N ALA A 24 -7.01 -2.63 -16.76
CA ALA A 24 -7.49 -2.40 -15.40
C ALA A 24 -6.61 -3.02 -14.30
N ARG A 25 -5.99 -4.18 -14.55
CA ARG A 25 -5.10 -4.83 -13.57
C ARG A 25 -3.87 -3.98 -13.28
N LEU A 26 -3.33 -3.28 -14.28
CA LEU A 26 -2.22 -2.37 -14.07
C LEU A 26 -2.63 -1.21 -13.16
N VAL A 27 -3.84 -0.68 -13.34
CA VAL A 27 -4.38 0.39 -12.50
C VAL A 27 -4.49 -0.10 -11.05
N GLU A 28 -5.05 -1.28 -10.81
CA GLU A 28 -5.13 -1.87 -9.47
C GLU A 28 -3.75 -2.08 -8.82
N GLU A 29 -2.75 -2.51 -9.58
CA GLU A 29 -1.39 -2.70 -9.08
C GLU A 29 -0.71 -1.37 -8.74
N VAL A 30 -0.92 -0.33 -9.55
CA VAL A 30 -0.44 1.03 -9.25
C VAL A 30 -1.12 1.56 -8.00
N THR A 31 -2.45 1.39 -7.87
CA THR A 31 -3.21 1.76 -6.67
C THR A 31 -2.65 1.06 -5.44
N ARG A 32 -2.54 -0.28 -5.45
CA ARG A 32 -1.97 -1.05 -4.33
C ARG A 32 -0.55 -0.62 -3.97
N ARG A 33 0.29 -0.35 -4.98
CA ARG A 33 1.67 0.11 -4.75
C ARG A 33 1.69 1.48 -4.10
N LEU A 34 0.78 2.38 -4.49
CA LEU A 34 0.68 3.72 -3.92
C LEU A 34 0.07 3.70 -2.51
N GLU A 35 -0.94 2.86 -2.24
CA GLU A 35 -1.49 2.66 -0.89
C GLU A 35 -0.41 2.23 0.10
N MET A 36 0.44 1.29 -0.29
CA MET A 36 1.57 0.84 0.53
C MET A 36 2.58 1.97 0.80
N ILE A 37 2.86 2.83 -0.18
CA ILE A 37 3.68 4.02 0.04
C ILE A 37 2.97 5.00 0.97
N ALA A 38 1.66 5.20 0.80
CA ALA A 38 0.86 6.10 1.60
C ALA A 38 0.77 5.69 3.08
N LEU A 39 0.69 4.39 3.35
CA LEU A 39 0.76 3.82 4.71
C LEU A 39 2.12 4.07 5.37
N ALA A 40 3.22 3.92 4.63
CA ALA A 40 4.57 4.16 5.15
C ALA A 40 4.81 5.63 5.53
N HIS A 41 4.01 6.54 4.98
CA HIS A 41 4.13 7.99 5.18
C HIS A 41 2.80 8.65 5.64
N PRO A 42 2.34 8.41 6.89
CA PRO A 42 1.08 8.94 7.41
C PRO A 42 0.96 10.48 7.34
N GLN A 43 2.08 11.18 7.42
CA GLN A 43 2.12 12.65 7.44
C GLN A 43 2.04 13.30 6.05
N ILE A 44 2.07 12.50 4.98
CA ILE A 44 2.01 12.97 3.60
C ILE A 44 0.62 12.67 3.04
N ALA A 45 0.02 13.66 2.36
CA ALA A 45 -1.24 13.46 1.65
C ALA A 45 -0.97 12.84 0.27
N PHE A 46 -1.82 11.89 -0.13
CA PHE A 46 -1.72 11.21 -1.42
C PHE A 46 -3.07 11.26 -2.12
N ARG A 47 -3.05 11.61 -3.41
CA ARG A 47 -4.22 11.53 -4.28
C ARG A 47 -3.85 10.82 -5.57
N LEU A 48 -4.67 9.86 -5.97
CA LEU A 48 -4.56 9.17 -7.26
C LEU A 48 -5.88 9.30 -7.99
N THR A 49 -5.83 9.92 -9.17
CA THR A 49 -6.99 10.07 -10.04
C THR A 49 -6.75 9.33 -11.35
N TYR A 50 -7.70 8.48 -11.72
CA TYR A 50 -7.78 7.87 -13.02
C TYR A 50 -8.54 8.79 -13.98
N ILE A 51 -7.77 9.56 -14.75
CA ILE A 51 -8.25 10.65 -15.61
C ILE A 51 -9.32 10.21 -16.63
N PRO A 52 -9.23 9.04 -17.32
CA PRO A 52 -10.20 8.68 -18.35
C PRO A 52 -11.66 8.61 -17.87
N GLU A 53 -11.87 8.29 -16.59
CA GLU A 53 -13.21 8.21 -15.97
C GLU A 53 -13.42 9.31 -14.90
N ASP A 54 -12.49 10.25 -14.77
CA ASP A 54 -12.39 11.20 -13.65
C ASP A 54 -12.59 10.55 -12.27
N LYS A 55 -12.09 9.32 -12.13
CA LYS A 55 -12.32 8.48 -10.96
C LYS A 55 -11.20 8.68 -9.96
N VAL A 56 -11.53 9.14 -8.76
CA VAL A 56 -10.59 9.18 -7.64
C VAL A 56 -10.43 7.76 -7.08
N LEU A 57 -9.20 7.24 -7.13
CA LEU A 57 -8.84 5.90 -6.65
C LEU A 57 -8.29 5.94 -5.22
N ILE A 58 -7.55 7.00 -4.88
CA ILE A 58 -7.00 7.24 -3.53
C ILE A 58 -7.17 8.72 -3.23
N ASP A 59 -7.65 9.05 -2.04
CA ASP A 59 -7.67 10.42 -1.50
C ASP A 59 -7.36 10.41 0.00
N LYS A 60 -6.10 10.17 0.31
CA LYS A 60 -5.62 9.99 1.69
C LYS A 60 -5.05 11.30 2.23
N ARG A 61 -5.60 11.78 3.34
CA ARG A 61 -5.18 13.04 3.97
C ARG A 61 -3.93 12.86 4.86
N LYS A 62 -3.35 13.97 5.32
CA LYS A 62 -2.29 13.91 6.34
C LYS A 62 -2.90 13.48 7.68
N VAL A 63 -2.26 12.54 8.36
CA VAL A 63 -2.71 12.02 9.65
C VAL A 63 -1.51 11.70 10.54
N SER A 64 -1.72 11.66 11.85
CA SER A 64 -0.65 11.53 12.83
C SER A 64 -0.24 10.09 13.15
N SER A 65 -1.11 9.11 12.89
CA SER A 65 -0.88 7.71 13.27
C SER A 65 -1.05 6.74 12.10
N LEU A 66 -0.37 5.59 12.19
CA LEU A 66 -0.48 4.52 11.20
C LEU A 66 -1.91 3.96 11.14
N ARG A 67 -2.59 3.81 12.28
CA ARG A 67 -3.99 3.37 12.35
C ARG A 67 -4.93 4.34 11.63
N ALA A 68 -4.73 5.65 11.81
CA ALA A 68 -5.51 6.65 11.09
C ALA A 68 -5.22 6.62 9.58
N ALA A 69 -3.96 6.40 9.18
CA ALA A 69 -3.60 6.24 7.77
C ALA A 69 -4.27 5.01 7.15
N PHE A 70 -4.34 3.91 7.89
CA PHE A 70 -5.05 2.71 7.47
C PHE A 70 -6.57 2.95 7.35
N ALA A 71 -7.17 3.67 8.32
CA ALA A 71 -8.58 4.03 8.26
C ALA A 71 -8.93 4.92 7.06
N GLU A 72 -8.08 5.88 6.70
CA GLU A 72 -8.26 6.73 5.51
C GLU A 72 -8.23 5.94 4.20
N LEU A 73 -7.45 4.86 4.13
CA LEU A 73 -7.29 4.05 2.91
C LEU A 73 -8.34 2.94 2.81
N TYR A 74 -8.66 2.27 3.93
CA TYR A 74 -9.47 1.04 3.93
C TYR A 74 -10.76 1.13 4.74
N GLY A 75 -11.01 2.29 5.36
CA GLY A 75 -12.18 2.56 6.19
C GLY A 75 -11.99 2.23 7.67
N LEU A 76 -12.75 2.94 8.51
CA LEU A 76 -12.79 2.74 9.96
C LEU A 76 -13.16 1.32 10.40
N PRO A 77 -14.13 0.61 9.77
CA PRO A 77 -14.49 -0.74 10.20
C PRO A 77 -13.30 -1.70 10.19
N LYS A 78 -12.48 -1.68 9.13
CA LYS A 78 -11.29 -2.52 9.03
C LYS A 78 -10.19 -2.07 10.00
N ALA A 79 -9.99 -0.75 10.14
CA ALA A 79 -9.02 -0.22 11.08
C ALA A 79 -9.33 -0.59 12.55
N ASN A 80 -10.62 -0.74 12.88
CA ASN A 80 -11.05 -1.09 14.22
C ASN A 80 -10.74 -2.52 14.63
N LEU A 81 -10.58 -3.43 13.67
CA LEU A 81 -10.21 -4.83 13.89
C LEU A 81 -8.72 -5.03 14.15
N LEU A 82 -7.92 -3.98 13.99
CA LEU A 82 -6.47 -4.03 14.16
C LEU A 82 -6.08 -3.72 15.61
N GLN A 83 -5.07 -4.42 16.11
CA GLN A 83 -4.41 -4.17 17.38
C GLN A 83 -3.02 -3.62 17.11
N TRP A 84 -2.64 -2.61 17.89
CA TRP A 84 -1.32 -2.00 17.81
C TRP A 84 -0.40 -2.61 18.87
N SER A 85 0.83 -2.89 18.49
CA SER A 85 1.89 -3.36 19.37
C SER A 85 3.22 -2.75 18.93
N GLU A 86 4.10 -2.49 19.88
CA GLU A 86 5.46 -2.04 19.65
C GLU A 86 6.41 -2.94 20.42
N VAL A 87 7.48 -3.36 19.76
CA VAL A 87 8.51 -4.22 20.33
C VAL A 87 9.85 -3.59 20.03
N GLU A 88 10.67 -3.45 21.07
CA GLU A 88 12.04 -2.97 20.95
C GLU A 88 12.97 -3.99 21.61
N GLY A 89 14.10 -4.29 20.96
CA GLY A 89 15.08 -5.25 21.45
C GLY A 89 16.27 -5.38 20.50
N ASP A 90 17.45 -5.67 21.02
CA ASP A 90 18.68 -5.92 20.26
C ASP A 90 19.01 -4.87 19.17
N GLY A 91 18.71 -3.59 19.44
CA GLY A 91 18.93 -2.49 18.49
C GLY A 91 17.93 -2.42 17.34
N LEU A 92 16.85 -3.18 17.42
CA LEU A 92 15.72 -3.17 16.48
C LEU A 92 14.46 -2.64 17.19
N SER A 93 13.63 -1.93 16.43
CA SER A 93 12.27 -1.59 16.82
C SER A 93 11.29 -2.01 15.74
N ALA A 94 10.15 -2.51 16.18
CA ALA A 94 9.07 -2.97 15.32
C ALA A 94 7.75 -2.40 15.81
N GLN A 95 7.01 -1.78 14.89
CA GLN A 95 5.63 -1.35 15.10
C GLN A 95 4.72 -2.28 14.29
N LEU A 96 3.75 -2.86 14.99
CA LEU A 96 2.86 -3.89 14.47
C LEU A 96 1.44 -3.38 14.53
N LEU A 97 0.71 -3.54 13.42
CA LEU A 97 -0.71 -3.28 13.35
C LEU A 97 -1.36 -4.53 12.72
N LEU A 98 -1.88 -5.42 13.56
CA LEU A 98 -2.30 -6.77 13.18
C LEU A 98 -3.79 -6.98 13.47
N SER A 99 -4.49 -7.71 12.62
CA SER A 99 -5.87 -8.13 12.91
C SER A 99 -5.89 -9.14 14.05
N ALA A 100 -6.93 -9.09 14.88
CA ALA A 100 -7.21 -10.19 15.80
C ALA A 100 -7.45 -11.51 15.02
N ILE A 101 -7.16 -12.65 15.65
CA ILE A 101 -7.30 -13.99 15.04
C ILE A 101 -8.74 -14.23 14.56
N ASP A 102 -9.73 -13.67 15.25
CA ASP A 102 -11.15 -13.84 14.91
C ASP A 102 -11.62 -12.90 13.78
N CYS A 103 -10.73 -12.06 13.25
CA CYS A 103 -11.02 -11.00 12.28
C CYS A 103 -10.09 -11.05 11.07
N LEU A 104 -9.60 -12.23 10.72
CA LEU A 104 -8.66 -12.43 9.62
C LEU A 104 -9.27 -12.06 8.27
N HIS A 105 -8.46 -11.41 7.45
CA HIS A 105 -8.81 -11.13 6.06
C HIS A 105 -8.64 -12.41 5.22
N PRO A 106 -9.58 -12.72 4.31
CA PRO A 106 -9.54 -13.98 3.54
C PRO A 106 -8.36 -14.05 2.55
N THR A 107 -7.77 -12.91 2.22
CA THR A 107 -6.62 -12.81 1.30
C THR A 107 -5.45 -12.07 1.94
N LYS A 108 -4.26 -12.28 1.39
CA LYS A 108 -3.01 -11.62 1.81
C LYS A 108 -2.83 -10.22 1.22
N ASP A 109 -3.86 -9.66 0.58
CA ASP A 109 -3.77 -8.38 -0.13
C ASP A 109 -3.52 -7.18 0.78
N LEU A 110 -3.81 -7.30 2.09
CA LEU A 110 -3.60 -6.26 3.11
C LEU A 110 -2.39 -6.54 4.01
N GLN A 111 -1.46 -7.41 3.58
CA GLN A 111 -0.23 -7.69 4.31
C GLN A 111 0.90 -6.77 3.82
N TYR A 112 1.28 -5.81 4.65
CA TYR A 112 2.35 -4.85 4.34
C TYR A 112 3.49 -4.94 5.34
N VAL A 113 4.72 -5.04 4.85
CA VAL A 113 5.93 -5.05 5.68
C VAL A 113 6.86 -3.93 5.20
N TYR A 114 7.45 -3.23 6.17
CA TYR A 114 8.35 -2.12 5.92
C TYR A 114 9.65 -2.28 6.70
N VAL A 115 10.76 -1.92 6.07
CA VAL A 115 12.06 -1.78 6.74
C VAL A 115 12.49 -0.34 6.56
N ASN A 116 12.66 0.41 7.66
CA ASN A 116 13.01 1.84 7.62
C ASN A 116 12.08 2.65 6.69
N ARG A 117 10.77 2.42 6.82
CA ARG A 117 9.70 3.03 5.99
C ARG A 117 9.74 2.67 4.49
N LYS A 118 10.58 1.73 4.07
CA LYS A 118 10.61 1.22 2.70
C LYS A 118 9.79 -0.06 2.60
N PRO A 119 8.84 -0.16 1.66
CA PRO A 119 8.06 -1.38 1.51
C PRO A 119 8.91 -2.52 0.97
N VAL A 120 8.82 -3.68 1.62
CA VAL A 120 9.51 -4.92 1.21
C VAL A 120 8.48 -5.99 0.87
N LEU A 121 8.78 -6.83 -0.12
CA LEU A 121 7.85 -7.84 -0.64
C LEU A 121 8.55 -9.20 -0.66
N GLY A 122 7.80 -10.28 -0.44
CA GLY A 122 8.31 -11.65 -0.59
C GLY A 122 9.43 -12.03 0.39
N THR A 123 9.50 -11.37 1.55
CA THR A 123 10.52 -11.65 2.56
C THR A 123 10.11 -12.82 3.47
N PRO A 124 11.06 -13.48 4.16
CA PRO A 124 10.75 -14.54 5.15
C PRO A 124 9.75 -14.10 6.23
N ILE A 125 9.72 -12.81 6.58
CA ILE A 125 8.73 -12.25 7.51
C ILE A 125 7.30 -12.53 7.03
N HIS A 126 7.03 -12.43 5.72
CA HIS A 126 5.70 -12.72 5.18
C HIS A 126 5.34 -14.20 5.34
N GLN A 127 6.32 -15.10 5.30
CA GLN A 127 6.11 -16.53 5.50
C GLN A 127 5.80 -16.81 6.97
N HIS A 128 6.59 -16.25 7.89
CA HIS A 128 6.40 -16.43 9.34
C HIS A 128 5.11 -15.80 9.87
N LEU A 129 4.65 -14.68 9.31
CA LEU A 129 3.37 -14.08 9.69
C LEU A 129 2.14 -14.93 9.31
N ASN A 130 2.30 -15.88 8.41
CA ASN A 130 1.22 -16.74 7.91
C ASN A 130 1.38 -18.22 8.35
N ALA A 131 2.43 -18.54 9.11
CA ALA A 131 2.73 -19.89 9.59
C ALA A 131 1.95 -20.16 10.87
#